data_AF-A0A2P5MI71-F1
#
_entry.id   AF-A0A2P5MI71-F1
#
_cell.length_a   1.000
_cell.length_b   1.000
_cell.length_c   1.000
_cell.angle_alpha   90.00
_cell.angle_beta   90.00
_cell.angle_gamma   90.00
#
_symmetry.space_group_name_H-M   'P 1'
#
loop_
_entity.id
_entity.type
_entity.pdbx_description
1 polymer ?
#
loop_
_entity_poly.entity_id
_entity_poly.type
_entity_poly.pdbx_seq_one_letter_code
_entity_poly.pdbx_strand_id
1 'polypeptide(L)'
;HRANAQSLAESWLQDLWIGRETAEFSLRPGLLALQPGDLVQLGAAGGGRLFQIQRITDGAARQISARAADASVYDAAAPLLGRANVVSPKIVGPPRVEILDLALWRDEEALSYVAAFADPWPGPLAIWRMTFQGGYEQIAIIDKRATIGETLDVLPSGPVRRFDNGSSVTVRIGAGQLSSVGDLAALAGRSAMAIRVGGDWEIFAFAHAELIGEKTYRLSRLIRGLGGEEHLAKRDAPAGATVVLLNDAIAPLARKVAEIGAPTTYRIGPADRDYAEPIFVQPTVAATNKALRPYAPTKARARRTPAGVVIDFMRRGRLDSDAWETLDIPLGEASESYEADISLPASGKRTLAAAATSILYPAAEELADFGAPQSELTLSLYQMSATVGRGFPLTTTLPVQ
;
A
#
# COMPACT_ATOMS: atom_id res chain seq x y z
N HIS A 1 -12.37 28.72 27.23
CA HIS A 1 -13.39 29.04 28.27
C HIS A 1 -14.70 29.57 27.67
N ARG A 2 -15.36 28.81 26.76
CA ARG A 2 -16.61 29.27 26.10
C ARG A 2 -17.87 28.87 26.88
N ALA A 3 -17.90 27.66 27.43
CA ALA A 3 -19.00 27.16 28.25
C ALA A 3 -19.20 28.01 29.53
N ASN A 4 -18.12 28.38 30.22
CA ASN A 4 -18.21 29.25 31.40
C ASN A 4 -18.76 30.65 31.06
N ALA A 5 -18.39 31.20 29.89
CA ALA A 5 -18.89 32.51 29.45
C ALA A 5 -20.39 32.47 29.12
N GLN A 6 -20.86 31.38 28.50
CA GLN A 6 -22.28 31.19 28.22
C GLN A 6 -23.09 30.98 29.51
N SER A 7 -22.63 30.13 30.41
CA SER A 7 -23.29 29.90 31.71
C SER A 7 -23.37 31.19 32.55
N LEU A 8 -22.31 32.00 32.56
CA LEU A 8 -22.34 33.31 33.23
C LEU A 8 -23.36 34.25 32.56
N ALA A 9 -23.38 34.32 31.23
CA ALA A 9 -24.35 35.15 30.51
C ALA A 9 -25.80 34.72 30.75
N GLU A 10 -26.08 33.42 30.80
CA GLU A 10 -27.40 32.87 31.09
C GLU A 10 -27.83 33.16 32.54
N SER A 11 -26.93 32.99 33.52
CA SER A 11 -27.20 33.34 34.92
C SER A 11 -27.51 34.84 35.09
N TRP A 12 -26.76 35.70 34.41
CA TRP A 12 -26.99 37.15 34.42
C TRP A 12 -28.30 37.53 33.76
N LEU A 13 -28.65 36.90 32.65
CA LEU A 13 -29.93 37.13 31.99
C LEU A 13 -31.09 36.74 32.92
N GLN A 14 -31.01 35.58 33.56
CA GLN A 14 -32.05 35.09 34.46
C GLN A 14 -32.20 35.97 35.70
N ASP A 15 -31.09 36.38 36.32
CA ASP A 15 -31.10 37.31 37.45
C ASP A 15 -31.71 38.67 37.07
N LEU A 16 -31.35 39.21 35.89
CA LEU A 16 -31.95 40.42 35.34
C LEU A 16 -33.47 40.30 35.19
N TRP A 17 -33.95 39.16 34.67
CA TRP A 17 -35.38 38.87 34.51
C TRP A 17 -36.13 38.78 35.83
N ILE A 18 -35.60 38.04 36.81
CA ILE A 18 -36.26 37.82 38.10
C ILE A 18 -36.46 39.15 38.82
N GLY A 19 -35.41 39.95 38.93
CA GLY A 19 -35.54 41.20 39.66
C GLY A 19 -36.12 42.37 38.86
N ARG A 20 -36.78 42.11 37.70
CA ARG A 20 -37.74 43.08 37.14
C ARG A 20 -38.90 43.33 38.13
N GLU A 21 -39.15 42.37 39.01
CA GLU A 21 -40.12 42.51 40.09
C GLU A 21 -39.49 43.19 41.30
N THR A 22 -40.11 44.28 41.74
CA THR A 22 -39.70 45.07 42.90
C THR A 22 -40.82 45.13 43.92
N ALA A 23 -40.45 45.33 45.17
CA ALA A 23 -41.38 45.54 46.27
C ALA A 23 -41.01 46.81 47.04
N GLU A 24 -42.02 47.60 47.36
CA GLU A 24 -41.90 48.75 48.26
C GLU A 24 -42.81 48.54 49.46
N PHE A 25 -42.25 48.64 50.66
CA PHE A 25 -42.99 48.49 51.90
C PHE A 25 -42.34 49.29 53.02
N SER A 26 -43.11 49.54 54.08
CA SER A 26 -42.65 50.28 55.25
C SER A 26 -42.58 49.37 56.46
N LEU A 27 -41.51 49.47 57.23
CA LEU A 27 -41.33 48.79 58.51
C LEU A 27 -41.39 49.77 59.68
N ARG A 28 -41.66 49.22 60.86
CA ARG A 28 -41.64 49.98 62.11
C ARG A 28 -40.19 50.43 62.41
N PRO A 29 -39.99 51.66 62.95
CA PRO A 29 -38.66 52.20 63.26
C PRO A 29 -37.75 51.30 64.12
N GLY A 30 -38.32 50.47 64.99
CA GLY A 30 -37.56 49.58 65.88
C GLY A 30 -36.94 48.34 65.20
N LEU A 31 -37.26 48.03 63.94
CA LEU A 31 -36.71 46.89 63.22
C LEU A 31 -35.37 47.25 62.56
N LEU A 32 -34.34 47.52 63.37
CA LEU A 32 -33.00 47.96 62.92
C LEU A 32 -32.11 46.82 62.40
N ALA A 33 -32.47 45.57 62.67
CA ALA A 33 -31.67 44.40 62.29
C ALA A 33 -31.57 44.20 60.75
N LEU A 34 -32.52 44.73 59.99
CA LEU A 34 -32.55 44.63 58.54
C LEU A 34 -31.68 45.71 57.88
N GLN A 35 -30.82 45.27 56.96
CA GLN A 35 -29.84 46.05 56.21
C GLN A 35 -30.00 45.86 54.69
N PRO A 36 -29.51 46.81 53.88
CA PRO A 36 -29.32 46.58 52.44
C PRO A 36 -28.47 45.33 52.18
N GLY A 37 -28.94 44.46 51.29
CA GLY A 37 -28.34 43.17 51.00
C GLY A 37 -29.07 41.97 51.62
N ASP A 38 -29.86 42.18 52.67
CA ASP A 38 -30.62 41.11 53.32
C ASP A 38 -31.74 40.58 52.43
N LEU A 39 -32.02 39.27 52.55
CA LEU A 39 -33.15 38.62 51.90
C LEU A 39 -34.34 38.56 52.85
N VAL A 40 -35.48 39.08 52.39
CA VAL A 40 -36.76 39.03 53.08
C VAL A 40 -37.77 38.24 52.26
N GLN A 41 -38.58 37.43 52.93
CA GLN A 41 -39.64 36.68 52.27
C GLN A 41 -40.96 37.45 52.38
N LEU A 42 -41.57 37.79 51.24
CA LEU A 42 -42.84 38.50 51.17
C LEU A 42 -43.93 37.57 50.61
N GLY A 43 -45.02 37.35 51.36
CA GLY A 43 -46.19 36.57 50.93
C GLY A 43 -47.00 35.97 52.09
N ALA A 44 -48.20 35.46 51.78
CA ALA A 44 -49.05 34.77 52.77
C ALA A 44 -48.44 33.42 53.18
N ALA A 45 -48.72 32.99 54.42
CA ALA A 45 -48.10 31.84 55.07
C ALA A 45 -48.03 30.59 54.18
N GLY A 46 -46.81 30.24 53.76
CA GLY A 46 -46.50 29.02 53.01
C GLY A 46 -46.04 29.20 51.56
N GLY A 47 -46.09 30.41 50.98
CA GLY A 47 -45.75 30.62 49.56
C GLY A 47 -45.06 31.94 49.20
N GLY A 48 -44.34 32.56 50.13
CA GLY A 48 -43.71 33.86 49.91
C GLY A 48 -42.48 33.80 48.98
N ARG A 49 -42.26 34.86 48.21
CA ARG A 49 -41.09 35.02 47.33
C ARG A 49 -39.98 35.77 48.05
N LEU A 50 -38.73 35.50 47.70
CA LEU A 50 -37.56 36.17 48.26
C LEU A 50 -37.31 37.50 47.55
N PHE A 51 -37.05 38.53 48.35
CA PHE A 51 -36.68 39.86 47.89
C PHE A 51 -35.41 40.30 48.61
N GLN A 52 -34.43 40.79 47.87
CA GLN A 52 -33.24 41.41 48.43
C GLN A 52 -33.48 42.90 48.65
N ILE A 53 -33.22 43.38 49.87
CA ILE A 53 -33.29 44.80 50.21
C ILE A 53 -32.22 45.56 49.43
N GLN A 54 -32.63 46.49 48.57
CA GLN A 54 -31.73 47.34 47.80
C GLN A 54 -31.42 48.64 48.53
N ARG A 55 -32.46 49.23 49.15
CA ARG A 55 -32.34 50.52 49.82
C ARG A 55 -33.27 50.60 51.01
N ILE A 56 -32.78 51.18 52.09
CA ILE A 56 -33.58 51.59 53.25
C ILE A 56 -33.47 53.10 53.39
N THR A 57 -34.60 53.78 53.59
CA THR A 57 -34.65 55.21 53.88
C THR A 57 -35.34 55.41 55.23
N ASP A 58 -34.58 55.92 56.19
CA ASP A 58 -35.05 56.11 57.56
C ASP A 58 -35.71 57.49 57.72
N GLY A 59 -36.93 57.51 58.26
CA GLY A 59 -37.73 58.71 58.55
C GLY A 59 -38.74 58.41 59.65
N ALA A 60 -40.00 58.84 59.49
CA ALA A 60 -41.07 58.47 60.43
C ALA A 60 -41.38 56.96 60.46
N ALA A 61 -41.09 56.26 59.36
CA ALA A 61 -41.06 54.80 59.23
C ALA A 61 -39.84 54.40 58.40
N ARG A 62 -39.38 53.15 58.47
CA ARG A 62 -38.28 52.67 57.62
C ARG A 62 -38.86 52.25 56.27
N GLN A 63 -38.65 53.05 55.23
CA GLN A 63 -39.10 52.70 53.88
C GLN A 63 -38.07 51.79 53.21
N ILE A 64 -38.54 50.68 52.65
CA ILE A 64 -37.71 49.66 52.03
C ILE A 64 -38.07 49.53 50.55
N SER A 65 -37.05 49.56 49.71
CA SER A 65 -37.11 49.13 48.32
C SER A 65 -36.34 47.83 48.20
N ALA A 66 -37.00 46.81 47.65
CA ALA A 66 -36.42 45.48 47.49
C ALA A 66 -36.66 44.95 46.07
N ARG A 67 -35.76 44.09 45.60
CA ARG A 67 -35.79 43.45 44.28
C ARG A 67 -35.94 41.95 44.45
N ALA A 68 -36.80 41.30 43.67
CA ALA A 68 -36.96 39.85 43.74
C ALA A 68 -35.63 39.15 43.47
N ALA A 69 -35.35 38.09 44.24
CA ALA A 69 -34.13 37.30 44.15
C ALA A 69 -34.46 35.80 44.21
N ASP A 70 -33.68 34.99 43.52
CA ASP A 70 -33.79 33.52 43.56
C ASP A 70 -32.40 32.90 43.63
N ALA A 71 -32.15 32.14 44.68
CA ALA A 71 -30.86 31.51 44.92
C ALA A 71 -30.57 30.37 43.92
N SER A 72 -31.59 29.76 43.31
CA SER A 72 -31.39 28.63 42.38
C SER A 72 -30.75 29.03 41.05
N VAL A 73 -30.68 30.33 40.73
CA VAL A 73 -30.04 30.82 39.49
C VAL A 73 -28.52 30.60 39.51
N TYR A 74 -27.91 30.60 40.69
CA TYR A 74 -26.45 30.44 40.84
C TYR A 74 -26.03 28.97 41.01
N ASP A 75 -26.99 28.04 41.13
CA ASP A 75 -26.73 26.61 41.33
C ASP A 75 -26.84 25.80 40.01
N ALA A 76 -27.05 26.48 38.88
CA ALA A 76 -27.19 25.84 37.58
C ALA A 76 -25.83 25.36 37.04
N ALA A 77 -25.66 24.05 36.90
CA ALA A 77 -24.49 23.45 36.28
C ALA A 77 -24.38 23.85 34.80
N ALA A 78 -23.19 24.25 34.36
CA ALA A 78 -22.95 24.62 32.97
C ALA A 78 -23.26 23.45 32.01
N PRO A 79 -24.03 23.67 30.93
CA PRO A 79 -24.30 22.61 29.96
C PRO A 79 -22.99 22.16 29.27
N LEU A 80 -22.83 20.86 29.11
CA LEU A 80 -21.76 20.28 28.30
C LEU A 80 -22.03 20.61 26.82
N LEU A 81 -21.47 21.71 26.33
CA LEU A 81 -21.45 22.00 24.90
C LEU A 81 -20.58 20.95 24.19
N GLY A 82 -21.24 19.99 23.56
CA GLY A 82 -20.58 19.10 22.60
C GLY A 82 -19.95 19.94 21.49
N ARG A 83 -18.64 19.79 21.25
CA ARG A 83 -18.03 20.30 20.02
C ARG A 83 -18.70 19.58 18.85
N ALA A 84 -19.46 20.31 18.04
CA ALA A 84 -19.74 19.84 16.68
C ALA A 84 -18.39 19.79 15.96
N ASN A 85 -17.89 18.58 15.72
CA ASN A 85 -16.74 18.39 14.84
C ASN A 85 -17.17 18.84 13.44
N VAL A 86 -16.77 20.04 13.04
CA VAL A 86 -16.84 20.45 11.63
C VAL A 86 -15.79 19.62 10.90
N VAL A 87 -16.19 18.48 10.36
CA VAL A 87 -15.35 17.70 9.45
C VAL A 87 -15.34 18.48 8.14
N SER A 88 -14.22 19.14 7.82
CA SER A 88 -14.02 19.69 6.49
C SER A 88 -14.26 18.58 5.46
N PRO A 89 -15.05 18.82 4.39
CA PRO A 89 -15.25 17.80 3.37
C PRO A 89 -13.88 17.41 2.82
N LYS A 90 -13.52 16.13 2.96
CA LYS A 90 -12.31 15.58 2.37
C LYS A 90 -12.50 15.62 0.86
N ILE A 91 -11.91 16.61 0.20
CA ILE A 91 -11.82 16.62 -1.26
C ILE A 91 -10.90 15.47 -1.64
N VAL A 92 -11.47 14.41 -2.19
CA VAL A 92 -10.70 13.27 -2.68
C VAL A 92 -10.28 13.59 -4.11
N GLY A 93 -8.97 13.64 -4.36
CA GLY A 93 -8.41 13.71 -5.71
C GLY A 93 -8.34 12.33 -6.38
N PRO A 94 -7.99 12.26 -7.67
CA PRO A 94 -7.75 10.99 -8.33
C PRO A 94 -6.64 10.19 -7.61
N PRO A 95 -6.79 8.87 -7.40
CA PRO A 95 -5.78 8.06 -6.74
C PRO A 95 -4.52 7.95 -7.61
N ARG A 96 -3.34 7.79 -6.99
CA ARG A 96 -2.16 7.29 -7.70
C ARG A 96 -2.34 5.80 -7.97
N VAL A 97 -2.12 5.37 -9.21
CA VAL A 97 -2.27 3.98 -9.63
C VAL A 97 -0.96 3.51 -10.26
N GLU A 98 -0.45 2.36 -9.81
CA GLU A 98 0.72 1.69 -10.36
C GLU A 98 0.34 0.31 -10.86
N ILE A 99 0.69 0.01 -12.11
CA ILE A 99 0.43 -1.29 -12.73
C ILE A 99 1.72 -2.11 -12.69
N LEU A 100 1.59 -3.29 -12.12
CA LEU A 100 2.68 -4.17 -11.74
C LEU A 100 2.66 -5.40 -12.64
N ASP A 101 3.58 -5.45 -13.59
CA ASP A 101 3.87 -6.65 -14.38
C ASP A 101 4.93 -7.48 -13.67
N LEU A 102 4.48 -8.46 -12.89
CA LEU A 102 5.28 -9.22 -11.94
C LEU A 102 5.23 -10.71 -12.27
N ALA A 103 6.38 -11.37 -12.26
CA ALA A 103 6.46 -12.82 -12.20
C ALA A 103 6.31 -13.30 -10.75
N LEU A 104 5.15 -12.98 -10.15
CA LEU A 104 4.84 -13.29 -8.77
C LEU A 104 3.82 -14.43 -8.71
N TRP A 105 4.22 -15.56 -8.12
CA TRP A 105 3.29 -16.61 -7.75
C TRP A 105 2.57 -16.25 -6.44
N ARG A 106 1.24 -16.36 -6.46
CA ARG A 106 0.34 -16.26 -5.30
C ARG A 106 -0.74 -17.32 -5.46
N ASP A 107 -1.59 -17.49 -4.44
CA ASP A 107 -2.71 -18.43 -4.47
C ASP A 107 -3.67 -18.21 -5.65
N GLU A 108 -3.72 -16.99 -6.19
CA GLU A 108 -4.49 -16.65 -7.38
C GLU A 108 -3.56 -16.32 -8.56
N GLU A 109 -3.75 -17.03 -9.68
CA GLU A 109 -3.00 -16.75 -10.91
C GLU A 109 -3.43 -15.41 -11.52
N ALA A 110 -2.47 -14.49 -11.63
CA ALA A 110 -2.65 -13.22 -12.31
C ALA A 110 -1.44 -12.90 -13.18
N LEU A 111 -1.71 -12.29 -14.33
CA LEU A 111 -0.70 -11.83 -15.28
C LEU A 111 -0.13 -10.45 -14.90
N SER A 112 -0.96 -9.63 -14.27
CA SER A 112 -0.56 -8.32 -13.77
C SER A 112 -1.37 -7.95 -12.54
N TYR A 113 -0.82 -7.05 -11.73
CA TYR A 113 -1.45 -6.52 -10.54
C TYR A 113 -1.56 -5.00 -10.62
N VAL A 114 -2.38 -4.44 -9.75
CA VAL A 114 -2.53 -3.00 -9.59
C VAL A 114 -2.44 -2.62 -8.12
N ALA A 115 -1.69 -1.57 -7.85
CA ALA A 115 -1.59 -0.93 -6.56
C ALA A 115 -2.17 0.49 -6.66
N ALA A 116 -2.98 0.88 -5.68
CA ALA A 116 -3.56 2.22 -5.65
C ALA A 116 -3.32 2.91 -4.31
N PHE A 117 -3.08 4.21 -4.37
CA PHE A 117 -2.80 5.05 -3.23
C PHE A 117 -3.56 6.37 -3.31
N ALA A 118 -4.18 6.79 -2.21
CA ALA A 118 -4.76 8.11 -2.05
C ALA A 118 -4.65 8.53 -0.58
N ASP A 119 -4.44 9.82 -0.34
CA ASP A 119 -4.42 10.42 1.00
C ASP A 119 -5.23 11.72 0.99
N PRO A 120 -6.43 11.77 1.62
CA PRO A 120 -7.06 10.69 2.38
C PRO A 120 -7.57 9.54 1.49
N TRP A 121 -7.61 8.32 2.04
CA TRP A 121 -8.21 7.16 1.36
C TRP A 121 -9.73 7.35 1.23
N PRO A 122 -10.31 7.30 0.00
CA PRO A 122 -11.74 7.50 -0.20
C PRO A 122 -12.62 6.33 0.25
N GLY A 123 -12.02 5.18 0.56
CA GLY A 123 -12.72 3.91 0.64
C GLY A 123 -12.32 3.01 -0.54
N PRO A 124 -13.05 1.91 -0.76
CA PRO A 124 -12.71 0.95 -1.81
C PRO A 124 -12.69 1.61 -3.19
N LEU A 125 -11.71 1.24 -4.03
CA LEU A 125 -11.66 1.67 -5.42
C LEU A 125 -12.16 0.56 -6.33
N ALA A 126 -13.09 0.86 -7.22
CA ALA A 126 -13.55 -0.08 -8.25
C ALA A 126 -12.60 -0.06 -9.45
N ILE A 127 -12.32 -1.24 -9.99
CA ILE A 127 -11.57 -1.42 -11.24
C ILE A 127 -12.55 -1.78 -12.34
N TRP A 128 -12.68 -0.90 -13.31
CA TRP A 128 -13.51 -1.08 -14.49
C TRP A 128 -12.64 -1.36 -15.70
N ARG A 129 -12.98 -2.39 -16.48
CA ARG A 129 -12.32 -2.74 -17.74
C ARG A 129 -13.18 -2.33 -18.92
N MET A 130 -12.59 -1.66 -19.90
CA MET A 130 -13.27 -1.35 -21.16
C MET A 130 -13.54 -2.63 -21.95
N THR A 131 -14.79 -2.84 -22.36
CA THR A 131 -15.19 -3.97 -23.20
C THR A 131 -15.02 -3.62 -24.68
N PHE A 132 -14.93 -4.64 -25.54
CA PHE A 132 -14.85 -4.44 -26.99
C PHE A 132 -16.04 -3.68 -27.59
N GLN A 133 -17.19 -3.66 -26.90
CA GLN A 133 -18.39 -2.94 -27.32
C GLN A 133 -18.40 -1.46 -26.89
N GLY A 134 -17.32 -0.98 -26.24
CA GLY A 134 -17.19 0.41 -25.80
C GLY A 134 -17.80 0.71 -24.43
N GLY A 135 -18.30 -0.31 -23.71
CA GLY A 135 -18.78 -0.19 -22.33
C GLY A 135 -17.67 -0.45 -21.31
N TYR A 136 -18.02 -0.37 -20.02
CA TYR A 136 -17.14 -0.73 -18.92
C TYR A 136 -17.80 -1.81 -18.06
N GLU A 137 -17.03 -2.81 -17.68
CA GLU A 137 -17.44 -3.84 -16.72
C GLU A 137 -16.55 -3.78 -15.47
N GLN A 138 -17.13 -3.91 -14.28
CA GLN A 138 -16.35 -3.97 -13.06
C GLN A 138 -15.73 -5.36 -12.92
N ILE A 139 -14.40 -5.43 -12.78
CA ILE A 139 -13.66 -6.70 -12.71
C ILE A 139 -13.09 -7.00 -11.31
N ALA A 140 -12.87 -5.97 -10.50
CA ALA A 140 -12.26 -6.10 -9.17
C ALA A 140 -12.49 -4.84 -8.33
N ILE A 141 -12.16 -4.94 -7.04
CA ILE A 141 -12.14 -3.84 -6.07
C ILE A 141 -10.79 -3.85 -5.36
N ILE A 142 -10.25 -2.66 -5.07
CA ILE A 142 -9.09 -2.43 -4.21
C ILE A 142 -9.63 -1.92 -2.87
N ASP A 143 -9.69 -2.78 -1.86
CA ASP A 143 -10.26 -2.43 -0.55
C ASP A 143 -9.29 -1.63 0.33
N LYS A 144 -7.99 -1.83 0.13
CA LYS A 144 -6.93 -1.29 0.98
C LYS A 144 -6.02 -0.38 0.17
N ARG A 145 -5.61 0.73 0.79
CA ARG A 145 -4.55 1.58 0.25
C ARG A 145 -3.23 0.79 0.18
N ALA A 146 -2.55 0.84 -0.96
CA ALA A 146 -1.23 0.25 -1.11
C ALA A 146 -0.14 1.14 -0.49
N THR A 147 0.96 0.52 -0.05
CA THR A 147 2.16 1.24 0.36
C THR A 147 3.04 1.45 -0.87
N ILE A 148 2.92 2.66 -1.45
CA ILE A 148 3.70 3.11 -2.61
C ILE A 148 4.68 4.18 -2.15
N GLY A 149 5.89 4.16 -2.70
CA GLY A 149 6.95 5.09 -2.37
C GLY A 149 7.92 5.32 -3.51
N GLU A 150 9.04 5.96 -3.19
CA GLU A 150 10.15 6.21 -4.11
C GLU A 150 11.49 5.95 -3.40
N THR A 151 12.50 5.55 -4.16
CA THR A 151 13.89 5.51 -3.68
C THR A 151 14.45 6.93 -3.55
N LEU A 152 15.28 7.17 -2.53
CA LEU A 152 15.98 8.45 -2.33
C LEU A 152 17.44 8.39 -2.75
N ASP A 153 18.00 7.19 -2.80
CA ASP A 153 19.34 6.89 -3.29
C ASP A 153 19.29 5.76 -4.32
N VAL A 154 20.43 5.48 -4.94
CA VAL A 154 20.56 4.39 -5.91
C VAL A 154 20.65 3.08 -5.15
N LEU A 155 19.83 2.10 -5.55
CA LEU A 155 20.05 0.70 -5.17
C LEU A 155 21.00 0.09 -6.20
N PRO A 156 22.28 -0.17 -5.88
CA PRO A 156 23.20 -0.74 -6.83
C PRO A 156 22.80 -2.15 -7.24
N SER A 157 23.37 -2.60 -8.35
CA SER A 157 23.35 -4.00 -8.75
C SER A 157 23.85 -4.88 -7.60
N GLY A 158 23.13 -5.99 -7.37
CA GLY A 158 23.33 -6.84 -6.21
C GLY A 158 23.44 -8.33 -6.57
N PRO A 159 23.91 -9.16 -5.63
CA PRO A 159 23.92 -10.60 -5.82
C PRO A 159 22.48 -11.15 -5.85
N VAL A 160 22.30 -12.22 -6.62
CA VAL A 160 21.06 -13.01 -6.66
C VAL A 160 21.26 -14.34 -5.94
N ARG A 161 20.15 -14.99 -5.55
CA ARG A 161 20.11 -16.34 -4.91
C ARG A 161 20.77 -16.43 -3.53
N ARG A 162 21.03 -15.29 -2.88
CA ARG A 162 21.56 -15.16 -1.53
C ARG A 162 21.16 -13.80 -0.96
N PHE A 163 21.33 -13.63 0.35
CA PHE A 163 21.21 -12.32 0.97
C PHE A 163 22.31 -11.39 0.46
N ASP A 164 21.90 -10.20 0.04
CA ASP A 164 22.74 -9.04 -0.17
C ASP A 164 22.91 -8.31 1.16
N ASN A 165 24.11 -8.42 1.73
CA ASN A 165 24.50 -7.76 2.98
C ASN A 165 25.24 -6.44 2.74
N GLY A 166 25.61 -6.14 1.49
CA GLY A 166 26.44 -4.98 1.15
C GLY A 166 25.62 -3.78 0.71
N SER A 167 24.52 -4.02 -0.01
CA SER A 167 23.64 -2.96 -0.49
C SER A 167 22.55 -2.60 0.51
N SER A 168 22.17 -1.32 0.48
CA SER A 168 20.99 -0.81 1.15
C SER A 168 20.33 0.24 0.25
N VAL A 169 19.04 0.44 0.42
CA VAL A 169 18.30 1.50 -0.29
C VAL A 169 17.46 2.28 0.69
N THR A 170 17.50 3.60 0.57
CA THR A 170 16.63 4.49 1.32
C THR A 170 15.36 4.72 0.52
N VAL A 171 14.20 4.46 1.12
CA VAL A 171 12.89 4.65 0.49
C VAL A 171 12.03 5.60 1.32
N ARG A 172 11.26 6.44 0.64
CA ARG A 172 10.19 7.24 1.26
C ARG A 172 8.84 6.68 0.82
N ILE A 173 7.98 6.34 1.78
CA ILE A 173 6.64 5.80 1.49
C ILE A 173 5.55 6.85 1.71
N GLY A 174 4.47 6.78 0.92
CA GLY A 174 3.34 7.70 1.04
C GLY A 174 2.51 7.47 2.31
N ALA A 175 2.23 6.21 2.64
CA ALA A 175 1.58 5.81 3.89
C ALA A 175 1.89 4.36 4.28
N GLY A 176 1.56 4.03 5.53
CA GLY A 176 1.88 2.74 6.13
C GLY A 176 3.19 2.79 6.91
N GLN A 177 3.67 1.61 7.30
CA GLN A 177 4.95 1.42 7.98
C GLN A 177 5.64 0.20 7.39
N LEU A 178 6.97 0.24 7.36
CA LEU A 178 7.80 -0.93 7.05
C LEU A 178 8.44 -1.40 8.34
N SER A 179 8.48 -2.71 8.54
CA SER A 179 9.05 -3.33 9.74
C SER A 179 10.06 -4.38 9.35
N SER A 180 11.16 -4.46 10.10
CA SER A 180 12.10 -5.57 10.00
C SER A 180 11.38 -6.91 10.23
N VAL A 181 11.83 -7.93 9.50
CA VAL A 181 11.36 -9.31 9.63
C VAL A 181 12.56 -10.24 9.77
N GLY A 182 12.36 -11.42 10.37
CA GLY A 182 13.42 -12.42 10.41
C GLY A 182 13.75 -12.96 9.01
N ASP A 183 14.97 -13.49 8.84
CA ASP A 183 15.45 -13.99 7.53
C ASP A 183 14.50 -15.01 6.89
N LEU A 184 13.94 -15.93 7.68
CA LEU A 184 12.97 -16.92 7.19
C LEU A 184 11.69 -16.26 6.67
N ALA A 185 11.22 -15.19 7.33
CA ALA A 185 10.04 -14.45 6.88
C ALA A 185 10.34 -13.64 5.61
N ALA A 186 11.55 -13.09 5.47
CA ALA A 186 11.99 -12.44 4.23
C ALA A 186 12.07 -13.45 3.08
N LEU A 187 12.63 -14.65 3.32
CA LEU A 187 12.67 -15.75 2.34
C LEU A 187 11.26 -16.21 1.94
N ALA A 188 10.33 -16.24 2.88
CA ALA A 188 8.91 -16.51 2.62
C ALA A 188 8.16 -15.31 1.98
N GLY A 189 8.86 -14.25 1.57
CA GLY A 189 8.29 -13.10 0.86
C GLY A 189 7.43 -12.16 1.70
N ARG A 190 7.47 -12.23 3.05
CA ARG A 190 6.64 -11.39 3.94
C ARG A 190 6.95 -9.90 3.86
N SER A 191 8.14 -9.55 3.37
CA SER A 191 8.63 -8.20 3.15
C SER A 191 8.92 -7.92 1.67
N ALA A 192 8.28 -8.67 0.76
CA ALA A 192 8.47 -8.49 -0.67
C ALA A 192 7.98 -7.11 -1.13
N MET A 193 8.78 -6.45 -1.96
CA MET A 193 8.50 -5.20 -2.61
C MET A 193 8.85 -5.31 -4.10
N ALA A 194 8.12 -4.57 -4.94
CA ALA A 194 8.52 -4.31 -6.31
C ALA A 194 9.24 -2.96 -6.40
N ILE A 195 10.30 -2.88 -7.19
CA ILE A 195 11.06 -1.66 -7.49
C ILE A 195 11.20 -1.48 -8.99
N ARG A 196 11.02 -0.25 -9.47
CA ARG A 196 11.13 0.05 -10.91
C ARG A 196 12.60 0.11 -11.35
N VAL A 197 12.99 -0.73 -12.30
CA VAL A 197 14.36 -0.80 -12.86
C VAL A 197 14.29 -0.72 -14.37
N GLY A 198 14.72 0.40 -14.94
CA GLY A 198 14.85 0.56 -16.40
C GLY A 198 13.55 0.34 -17.19
N GLY A 199 12.39 0.56 -16.57
CA GLY A 199 11.08 0.33 -17.18
C GLY A 199 10.38 -0.95 -16.74
N ASP A 200 11.07 -1.87 -16.08
CA ASP A 200 10.50 -3.13 -15.57
C ASP A 200 10.40 -3.12 -14.04
N TRP A 201 9.78 -4.16 -13.46
CA TRP A 201 9.65 -4.33 -12.02
C TRP A 201 10.54 -5.46 -11.53
N GLU A 202 11.55 -5.15 -10.73
CA GLU A 202 12.27 -6.15 -9.96
C GLU A 202 11.49 -6.45 -8.67
N ILE A 203 11.31 -7.73 -8.35
CA ILE A 203 10.82 -8.15 -7.03
C ILE A 203 12.03 -8.39 -6.12
N PHE A 204 12.04 -7.75 -4.96
CA PHE A 204 13.03 -7.96 -3.92
C PHE A 204 12.35 -8.09 -2.55
N ALA A 205 13.03 -8.65 -1.56
CA ALA A 205 12.61 -8.66 -0.16
C ALA A 205 13.70 -8.06 0.72
N PHE A 206 13.33 -7.58 1.90
CA PHE A 206 14.28 -7.03 2.88
C PHE A 206 14.07 -7.67 4.26
N ALA A 207 15.14 -7.94 5.01
CA ALA A 207 15.01 -8.38 6.40
C ALA A 207 15.05 -7.19 7.38
N HIS A 208 15.73 -6.11 7.02
CA HIS A 208 15.88 -4.94 7.89
C HIS A 208 15.22 -3.72 7.28
N ALA A 209 14.39 -3.05 8.09
CA ALA A 209 13.81 -1.75 7.79
C ALA A 209 14.03 -0.81 8.99
N GLU A 210 14.97 0.12 8.83
CA GLU A 210 15.29 1.13 9.84
C GLU A 210 14.57 2.44 9.51
N LEU A 211 13.76 2.96 10.43
CA LEU A 211 13.11 4.27 10.27
C LEU A 211 14.13 5.39 10.55
N ILE A 212 14.57 6.08 9.51
CA ILE A 212 15.61 7.13 9.60
C ILE A 212 15.05 8.56 9.47
N GLY A 213 13.74 8.70 9.25
CA GLY A 213 13.06 9.98 9.13
C GLY A 213 11.57 9.81 8.93
N GLU A 214 10.84 10.91 8.74
CA GLU A 214 9.39 10.85 8.50
C GLU A 214 9.07 10.01 7.26
N LYS A 215 8.37 8.88 7.48
CA LYS A 215 8.02 7.89 6.45
C LYS A 215 9.19 7.45 5.57
N THR A 216 10.42 7.56 6.09
CA THR A 216 11.66 7.29 5.35
C THR A 216 12.41 6.17 6.02
N TYR A 217 12.67 5.10 5.27
CA TYR A 217 13.24 3.87 5.77
C TYR A 217 14.50 3.51 4.99
N ARG A 218 15.54 3.04 5.71
CA ARG A 218 16.66 2.34 5.10
C ARG A 218 16.39 0.84 5.11
N LEU A 219 16.35 0.25 3.92
CA LEU A 219 16.16 -1.18 3.72
C LEU A 219 17.51 -1.85 3.48
N SER A 220 17.79 -2.94 4.17
CA SER A 220 19.03 -3.71 4.02
C SER A 220 18.80 -5.20 4.26
N ARG A 221 19.86 -6.00 4.05
CA ARG A 221 19.79 -7.47 4.08
C ARG A 221 18.74 -7.97 3.07
N LEU A 222 19.01 -7.69 1.81
CA LEU A 222 18.05 -7.80 0.72
C LEU A 222 18.11 -9.20 0.08
N ILE A 223 17.00 -9.65 -0.51
CA ILE A 223 16.96 -10.78 -1.44
C ILE A 223 16.49 -10.22 -2.77
N ARG A 224 17.33 -10.31 -3.80
CA ARG A 224 17.15 -9.61 -5.08
C ARG A 224 16.73 -10.54 -6.22
N GLY A 225 16.07 -10.00 -7.23
CA GLY A 225 15.75 -10.71 -8.48
C GLY A 225 14.79 -11.90 -8.30
N LEU A 226 13.82 -11.78 -7.39
CA LEU A 226 12.79 -12.79 -7.19
C LEU A 226 11.87 -12.86 -8.42
N GLY A 227 11.22 -14.02 -8.64
CA GLY A 227 10.32 -14.21 -9.79
C GLY A 227 11.03 -14.55 -11.11
N GLY A 228 12.28 -15.01 -11.09
CA GLY A 228 13.00 -15.37 -12.33
C GLY A 228 13.57 -14.18 -13.10
N GLU A 229 13.64 -13.01 -12.45
CA GLU A 229 14.17 -11.78 -13.03
C GLU A 229 15.50 -11.36 -12.41
N GLU A 230 16.41 -12.33 -12.29
CA GLU A 230 17.75 -12.10 -11.76
C GLU A 230 18.56 -11.08 -12.57
N HIS A 231 18.20 -10.86 -13.84
CA HIS A 231 18.84 -9.87 -14.70
C HIS A 231 18.53 -8.42 -14.29
N LEU A 232 17.38 -8.15 -13.66
CA LEU A 232 17.05 -6.81 -13.16
C LEU A 232 17.88 -6.46 -11.90
N ALA A 233 18.11 -7.44 -11.03
CA ALA A 233 18.98 -7.29 -9.86
C ALA A 233 20.44 -6.95 -10.23
N LYS A 234 20.88 -7.28 -11.45
CA LYS A 234 22.20 -6.94 -11.99
C LYS A 234 22.29 -5.52 -12.55
N ARG A 235 21.22 -4.73 -12.44
CA ARG A 235 21.15 -3.34 -12.87
C ARG A 235 20.95 -2.44 -11.65
N ASP A 236 21.38 -1.20 -11.77
CA ASP A 236 21.13 -0.19 -10.74
C ASP A 236 19.70 0.32 -10.83
N ALA A 237 19.01 0.41 -9.70
CA ALA A 237 17.75 1.15 -9.60
C ALA A 237 18.07 2.59 -9.19
N PRO A 238 17.73 3.60 -10.01
CA PRO A 238 18.09 4.98 -9.72
C PRO A 238 17.32 5.54 -8.52
N ALA A 239 17.78 6.66 -7.98
CA ALA A 239 16.97 7.49 -7.09
C ALA A 239 15.70 7.97 -7.82
N GLY A 240 14.58 8.08 -7.10
CA GLY A 240 13.25 8.38 -7.66
C GLY A 240 12.55 7.17 -8.29
N ALA A 241 13.13 5.97 -8.23
CA ALA A 241 12.46 4.75 -8.68
C ALA A 241 11.26 4.45 -7.79
N THR A 242 10.12 4.12 -8.40
CA THR A 242 8.91 3.78 -7.63
C THR A 242 9.10 2.42 -6.95
N VAL A 243 8.66 2.34 -5.70
CA VAL A 243 8.58 1.11 -4.92
C VAL A 243 7.15 0.82 -4.47
N VAL A 244 6.77 -0.44 -4.44
CA VAL A 244 5.44 -0.89 -3.98
C VAL A 244 5.59 -2.10 -3.08
N LEU A 245 5.01 -2.06 -1.88
CA LEU A 245 4.94 -3.21 -0.98
C LEU A 245 3.95 -4.26 -1.52
N LEU A 246 4.41 -5.51 -1.64
CA LEU A 246 3.61 -6.61 -2.19
C LEU A 246 2.89 -7.35 -1.06
N ASN A 247 1.68 -6.90 -0.73
CA ASN A 247 0.83 -7.50 0.30
C ASN A 247 -0.61 -7.70 -0.22
N ASP A 248 -1.60 -7.70 0.65
CA ASP A 248 -3.02 -7.83 0.32
C ASP A 248 -3.68 -6.51 -0.15
N ALA A 249 -2.91 -5.43 -0.30
CA ALA A 249 -3.39 -4.15 -0.84
C ALA A 249 -3.19 -4.01 -2.36
N ILE A 250 -2.61 -5.02 -3.03
CA ILE A 250 -2.59 -5.10 -4.49
C ILE A 250 -3.70 -6.02 -4.97
N ALA A 251 -4.34 -5.66 -6.08
CA ALA A 251 -5.39 -6.48 -6.70
C ALA A 251 -4.89 -7.04 -8.04
N PRO A 252 -5.30 -8.25 -8.44
CA PRO A 252 -5.04 -8.76 -9.78
C PRO A 252 -5.81 -7.96 -10.82
N LEU A 253 -5.16 -7.62 -11.93
CA LEU A 253 -5.71 -6.78 -13.00
C LEU A 253 -6.08 -7.61 -14.25
N ALA A 254 -5.13 -8.37 -14.78
CA ALA A 254 -5.35 -9.32 -15.88
C ALA A 254 -5.09 -10.75 -15.40
N ARG A 255 -5.89 -11.71 -15.86
CA ARG A 255 -5.85 -13.11 -15.40
C ARG A 255 -5.86 -14.12 -16.53
N LYS A 256 -6.40 -13.76 -17.70
CA LYS A 256 -6.59 -14.69 -18.81
C LYS A 256 -5.43 -14.59 -19.78
N VAL A 257 -4.95 -15.74 -20.26
CA VAL A 257 -3.91 -15.83 -21.31
C VAL A 257 -4.29 -15.01 -22.56
N ALA A 258 -5.59 -14.94 -22.89
CA ALA A 258 -6.09 -14.14 -24.01
C ALA A 258 -5.89 -12.61 -23.86
N GLU A 259 -5.56 -12.12 -22.66
CA GLU A 259 -5.28 -10.70 -22.40
C GLU A 259 -3.81 -10.34 -22.65
N ILE A 260 -2.94 -11.33 -22.90
CA ILE A 260 -1.51 -11.10 -23.15
C ILE A 260 -1.34 -10.29 -24.44
N GLY A 261 -0.60 -9.19 -24.35
CA GLY A 261 -0.28 -8.31 -25.47
C GLY A 261 -1.44 -7.44 -25.97
N ALA A 262 -2.67 -7.64 -25.47
CA ALA A 262 -3.83 -6.84 -25.84
C ALA A 262 -3.91 -5.55 -25.00
N PRO A 263 -3.75 -4.35 -25.59
CA PRO A 263 -3.89 -3.10 -24.86
C PRO A 263 -5.33 -2.96 -24.34
N THR A 264 -5.48 -2.85 -23.03
CA THR A 264 -6.76 -2.74 -22.34
C THR A 264 -6.79 -1.45 -21.55
N THR A 265 -7.87 -0.69 -21.75
CA THR A 265 -8.13 0.54 -21.01
C THR A 265 -8.92 0.22 -19.74
N TYR A 266 -8.43 0.70 -18.61
CA TYR A 266 -9.11 0.55 -17.32
C TYR A 266 -9.59 1.90 -16.82
N ARG A 267 -10.52 1.89 -15.86
CA ARG A 267 -10.87 3.05 -15.04
C ARG A 267 -10.86 2.66 -13.58
N ILE A 268 -10.12 3.42 -12.78
CA ILE A 268 -9.88 3.11 -11.37
C ILE A 268 -10.17 4.35 -10.53
N GLY A 269 -11.15 4.24 -9.63
CA GLY A 269 -11.66 5.35 -8.83
C GLY A 269 -12.60 4.85 -7.73
N PRO A 270 -13.14 5.75 -6.88
CA PRO A 270 -13.98 5.36 -5.74
C PRO A 270 -15.19 4.53 -6.16
N ALA A 271 -15.43 3.43 -5.46
CA ALA A 271 -16.50 2.48 -5.80
C ALA A 271 -17.93 3.04 -5.61
N ASP A 272 -18.07 4.12 -4.85
CA ASP A 272 -19.33 4.84 -4.59
C ASP A 272 -19.62 5.94 -5.63
N ARG A 273 -18.80 6.05 -6.68
CA ARG A 273 -18.87 7.08 -7.73
C ARG A 273 -19.11 6.48 -9.10
N ASP A 274 -19.61 7.30 -10.02
CA ASP A 274 -19.79 6.90 -11.41
C ASP A 274 -18.41 6.83 -12.10
N TYR A 275 -18.13 5.73 -12.80
CA TYR A 275 -16.88 5.52 -13.55
C TYR A 275 -16.65 6.58 -14.65
N ALA A 276 -17.66 7.39 -15.00
CA ALA A 276 -17.53 8.53 -15.90
C ALA A 276 -16.93 9.78 -15.25
N GLU A 277 -16.81 9.84 -13.92
CA GLU A 277 -16.30 11.02 -13.23
C GLU A 277 -14.79 11.24 -13.44
N PRO A 278 -14.31 12.50 -13.49
CA PRO A 278 -12.89 12.82 -13.69
C PRO A 278 -11.93 12.31 -12.60
N ILE A 279 -12.46 11.86 -11.46
CA ILE A 279 -11.67 11.28 -10.36
C ILE A 279 -11.13 9.89 -10.70
N PHE A 280 -11.67 9.22 -11.73
CA PHE A 280 -11.18 7.93 -12.19
C PHE A 280 -9.91 8.09 -13.03
N VAL A 281 -8.85 7.37 -12.66
CA VAL A 281 -7.63 7.27 -13.47
C VAL A 281 -7.87 6.26 -14.58
N GLN A 282 -7.44 6.59 -15.80
CA GLN A 282 -7.68 5.79 -16.99
C GLN A 282 -6.37 5.26 -17.61
N PRO A 283 -5.70 4.26 -17.02
CA PRO A 283 -4.50 3.68 -17.61
C PRO A 283 -4.87 2.74 -18.77
N THR A 284 -4.04 2.73 -19.81
CA THR A 284 -4.10 1.75 -20.90
C THR A 284 -2.84 0.90 -20.86
N VAL A 285 -3.00 -0.41 -20.63
CA VAL A 285 -1.87 -1.34 -20.48
C VAL A 285 -2.15 -2.66 -21.17
N ALA A 286 -1.08 -3.33 -21.62
CA ALA A 286 -1.14 -4.71 -22.06
C ALA A 286 -0.50 -5.61 -21.00
N ALA A 287 -1.16 -6.70 -20.63
CA ALA A 287 -0.55 -7.71 -19.78
C ALA A 287 0.56 -8.44 -20.56
N THR A 288 1.62 -8.84 -19.89
CA THR A 288 2.67 -9.67 -20.52
C THR A 288 2.52 -11.13 -20.12
N ASN A 289 3.31 -12.00 -20.73
CA ASN A 289 3.36 -13.42 -20.39
C ASN A 289 4.30 -13.73 -19.21
N LYS A 290 4.86 -12.70 -18.57
CA LYS A 290 5.95 -12.80 -17.58
C LYS A 290 5.60 -13.71 -16.40
N ALA A 291 4.40 -13.60 -15.84
CA ALA A 291 3.91 -14.44 -14.74
C ALA A 291 3.85 -15.94 -15.08
N LEU A 292 3.77 -16.28 -16.37
CA LEU A 292 3.65 -17.65 -16.85
C LEU A 292 4.98 -18.22 -17.37
N ARG A 293 6.04 -17.41 -17.49
CA ARG A 293 7.33 -17.89 -18.01
C ARG A 293 7.98 -18.86 -17.02
N PRO A 294 8.39 -20.06 -17.46
CA PRO A 294 9.25 -20.92 -16.67
C PRO A 294 10.51 -20.20 -16.22
N TYR A 295 10.99 -20.51 -15.02
CA TYR A 295 12.24 -19.96 -14.53
C TYR A 295 13.44 -20.48 -15.33
N ALA A 296 14.42 -19.62 -15.52
CA ALA A 296 15.66 -19.96 -16.20
C ALA A 296 16.32 -21.16 -15.50
N PRO A 297 16.74 -22.21 -16.23
CA PRO A 297 17.52 -23.30 -15.66
C PRO A 297 18.81 -22.81 -14.97
N THR A 298 19.46 -23.67 -14.21
CA THR A 298 20.67 -23.31 -13.46
C THR A 298 21.74 -24.39 -13.54
N LYS A 299 22.94 -24.08 -13.04
CA LYS A 299 24.09 -25.01 -12.95
C LYS A 299 24.41 -25.70 -14.29
N ALA A 300 24.27 -24.95 -15.39
CA ALA A 300 24.62 -25.47 -16.71
C ALA A 300 26.11 -25.78 -16.79
N ARG A 301 26.47 -26.91 -17.40
CA ARG A 301 27.84 -27.36 -17.62
C ARG A 301 27.95 -28.05 -18.97
N ALA A 302 29.08 -27.88 -19.64
CA ALA A 302 29.35 -28.49 -20.94
C ALA A 302 30.49 -29.50 -20.82
N ARG A 303 30.31 -30.69 -21.38
CA ARG A 303 31.31 -31.76 -21.38
C ARG A 303 31.46 -32.36 -22.77
N ARG A 304 32.71 -32.58 -23.20
CA ARG A 304 33.03 -33.25 -24.46
C ARG A 304 32.76 -34.75 -24.36
N THR A 305 32.16 -35.30 -25.40
CA THR A 305 31.99 -36.73 -25.62
C THR A 305 32.31 -37.08 -27.07
N PRO A 306 32.50 -38.37 -27.43
CA PRO A 306 32.69 -38.76 -28.83
C PRO A 306 31.52 -38.37 -29.75
N ALA A 307 30.30 -38.20 -29.21
CA ALA A 307 29.12 -37.80 -29.97
C ALA A 307 29.01 -36.27 -30.17
N GLY A 308 29.74 -35.46 -29.41
CA GLY A 308 29.62 -34.00 -29.37
C GLY A 308 29.70 -33.43 -27.96
N VAL A 309 29.18 -32.22 -27.77
CA VAL A 309 29.14 -31.55 -26.46
C VAL A 309 27.81 -31.85 -25.78
N VAL A 310 27.88 -32.45 -24.59
CA VAL A 310 26.70 -32.63 -23.73
C VAL A 310 26.60 -31.45 -22.78
N ILE A 311 25.47 -30.76 -22.81
CA ILE A 311 25.14 -29.63 -21.95
C ILE A 311 24.12 -30.10 -20.93
N ASP A 312 24.57 -30.36 -19.70
CA ASP A 312 23.70 -30.71 -18.58
C ASP A 312 23.32 -29.46 -17.79
N PHE A 313 22.13 -29.46 -17.19
CA PHE A 313 21.66 -28.36 -16.37
C PHE A 313 20.66 -28.84 -15.31
N MET A 314 20.23 -27.95 -14.43
CA MET A 314 19.26 -28.23 -13.38
C MET A 314 18.00 -27.39 -13.60
N ARG A 315 16.84 -28.06 -13.60
CA ARG A 315 15.52 -27.45 -13.70
C ARG A 315 15.24 -26.58 -12.47
N ARG A 316 14.45 -25.52 -12.67
CA ARG A 316 13.87 -24.71 -11.59
C ARG A 316 12.37 -24.69 -11.77
N GLY A 317 11.64 -24.89 -10.68
CA GLY A 317 10.18 -24.82 -10.69
C GLY A 317 9.69 -23.45 -10.23
N ARG A 318 8.59 -23.02 -10.86
CA ARG A 318 7.88 -21.77 -10.54
C ARG A 318 6.71 -22.00 -9.59
N LEU A 319 6.11 -23.19 -9.66
CA LEU A 319 4.89 -23.57 -8.96
C LEU A 319 5.21 -24.58 -7.86
N ASP A 320 4.80 -24.30 -6.63
CA ASP A 320 4.85 -25.19 -5.47
C ASP A 320 6.19 -25.93 -5.29
N SER A 321 7.29 -25.23 -5.55
CA SER A 321 8.64 -25.82 -5.63
C SER A 321 9.46 -25.70 -4.34
N ASP A 322 8.86 -25.18 -3.27
CA ASP A 322 9.50 -24.99 -1.96
C ASP A 322 9.17 -26.13 -0.96
N ALA A 323 8.48 -27.18 -1.42
CA ALA A 323 8.08 -28.31 -0.60
C ALA A 323 9.25 -29.27 -0.31
N TRP A 324 9.65 -29.37 0.97
CA TRP A 324 10.79 -30.17 1.41
C TRP A 324 10.55 -31.68 1.41
N GLU A 325 9.30 -32.13 1.53
CA GLU A 325 8.96 -33.55 1.66
C GLU A 325 8.83 -34.27 0.31
N THR A 326 8.83 -33.52 -0.80
CA THR A 326 8.68 -34.07 -2.15
C THR A 326 10.02 -34.60 -2.68
N LEU A 327 9.98 -35.73 -3.41
CA LEU A 327 11.18 -36.35 -3.99
C LEU A 327 11.81 -35.49 -5.10
N ASP A 328 10.97 -34.78 -5.85
CA ASP A 328 11.36 -33.74 -6.81
C ASP A 328 10.27 -32.67 -6.83
N ILE A 329 10.64 -31.46 -7.25
CA ILE A 329 9.72 -30.32 -7.35
C ILE A 329 8.70 -30.57 -8.49
N PRO A 330 7.46 -30.06 -8.39
CA PRO A 330 6.49 -30.13 -9.48
C PRO A 330 7.04 -29.57 -10.80
N LEU A 331 6.63 -30.15 -11.93
CA LEU A 331 7.06 -29.67 -13.26
C LEU A 331 6.52 -28.27 -13.56
N GLY A 332 5.24 -28.05 -13.24
CA GLY A 332 4.53 -26.79 -13.49
C GLY A 332 4.20 -26.50 -14.96
N GLU A 333 4.54 -27.41 -15.88
CA GLU A 333 4.31 -27.30 -17.32
C GLU A 333 3.72 -28.61 -17.86
N ALA A 334 3.11 -28.56 -19.05
CA ALA A 334 2.44 -29.72 -19.65
C ALA A 334 3.38 -30.89 -20.00
N SER A 335 4.64 -30.58 -20.31
CA SER A 335 5.69 -31.54 -20.62
C SER A 335 7.06 -30.94 -20.32
N GLU A 336 8.03 -31.78 -19.95
CA GLU A 336 9.41 -31.34 -19.76
C GLU A 336 10.09 -31.14 -21.12
N SER A 337 10.45 -29.90 -21.44
CA SER A 337 11.05 -29.53 -22.72
C SER A 337 11.95 -28.31 -22.58
N TYR A 338 13.05 -28.30 -23.34
CA TYR A 338 14.09 -27.28 -23.29
C TYR A 338 14.55 -26.89 -24.68
N GLU A 339 14.96 -25.63 -24.82
CA GLU A 339 15.68 -25.12 -25.99
C GLU A 339 16.97 -24.43 -25.57
N ALA A 340 18.05 -24.62 -26.33
CA ALA A 340 19.29 -23.88 -26.18
C ALA A 340 19.65 -23.19 -27.50
N ASP A 341 19.78 -21.87 -27.45
CA ASP A 341 20.35 -21.08 -28.54
C ASP A 341 21.85 -20.91 -28.29
N ILE A 342 22.68 -21.62 -29.06
CA ILE A 342 24.14 -21.47 -29.08
C ILE A 342 24.49 -20.30 -30.01
N SER A 343 25.29 -19.36 -29.51
CA SER A 343 25.79 -18.23 -30.29
C SER A 343 26.86 -18.70 -31.28
N LEU A 344 26.67 -18.37 -32.56
CA LEU A 344 27.61 -18.70 -33.64
C LEU A 344 28.42 -17.46 -34.04
N PRO A 345 29.50 -17.63 -34.83
CA PRO A 345 30.20 -16.52 -35.47
C PRO A 345 29.27 -15.68 -36.34
N ALA A 346 29.67 -14.44 -36.65
CA ALA A 346 28.91 -13.50 -37.48
C ALA A 346 27.45 -13.24 -37.00
N SER A 347 27.23 -13.32 -35.69
CA SER A 347 25.92 -13.12 -35.04
C SER A 347 24.85 -14.16 -35.41
N GLY A 348 25.26 -15.34 -35.90
CA GLY A 348 24.35 -16.47 -36.12
C GLY A 348 23.93 -17.15 -34.81
N LYS A 349 22.96 -18.06 -34.90
CA LYS A 349 22.57 -18.93 -33.78
C LYS A 349 22.19 -20.34 -34.23
N ARG A 350 22.51 -21.33 -33.40
CA ARG A 350 22.07 -22.72 -33.51
C ARG A 350 21.06 -23.00 -32.39
N THR A 351 19.86 -23.43 -32.73
CA THR A 351 18.85 -23.84 -31.74
C THR A 351 18.82 -25.36 -31.62
N LEU A 352 19.03 -25.86 -30.41
CA LEU A 352 18.93 -27.27 -30.05
C LEU A 352 17.74 -27.46 -29.11
N ALA A 353 17.10 -28.62 -29.15
CA ALA A 353 15.98 -28.97 -28.29
C ALA A 353 16.24 -30.29 -27.52
N ALA A 354 15.68 -30.41 -26.33
CA ALA A 354 15.67 -31.65 -25.56
C ALA A 354 14.40 -31.82 -24.73
N ALA A 355 14.06 -33.06 -24.43
CA ALA A 355 12.94 -33.45 -23.56
C ALA A 355 13.39 -33.84 -22.14
N ALA A 356 14.63 -33.49 -21.77
CA ALA A 356 15.24 -33.77 -20.48
C ALA A 356 16.31 -32.72 -20.16
N THR A 357 16.83 -32.73 -18.93
CA THR A 357 17.86 -31.80 -18.41
C THR A 357 19.27 -31.98 -19.00
N SER A 358 19.36 -32.48 -20.23
CA SER A 358 20.60 -32.68 -20.98
C SER A 358 20.36 -32.46 -22.47
N ILE A 359 21.16 -31.60 -23.09
CA ILE A 359 21.13 -31.29 -24.53
C ILE A 359 22.43 -31.75 -25.15
N LEU A 360 22.36 -32.53 -26.24
CA LEU A 360 23.52 -32.87 -27.05
C LEU A 360 23.65 -31.85 -28.19
N TYR A 361 24.81 -31.20 -28.28
CA TYR A 361 25.26 -30.51 -29.49
C TYR A 361 26.15 -31.46 -30.30
N PRO A 362 25.65 -32.03 -31.41
CA PRO A 362 26.37 -33.08 -32.14
C PRO A 362 27.69 -32.57 -32.70
N ALA A 363 28.74 -33.42 -32.65
CA ALA A 363 30.06 -33.06 -33.14
C ALA A 363 30.06 -32.60 -34.62
N ALA A 364 29.21 -33.22 -35.45
CA ALA A 364 29.06 -32.85 -36.86
C ALA A 364 28.47 -31.44 -37.03
N GLU A 365 27.50 -31.05 -36.19
CA GLU A 365 26.91 -29.71 -36.22
C GLU A 365 27.88 -28.66 -35.70
N GLU A 366 28.62 -28.97 -34.63
CA GLU A 366 29.68 -28.10 -34.10
C GLU A 366 30.76 -27.82 -35.15
N LEU A 367 31.22 -28.86 -35.85
CA LEU A 367 32.20 -28.70 -36.93
C LEU A 367 31.63 -27.90 -38.11
N ALA A 368 30.36 -28.07 -38.44
CA ALA A 368 29.71 -27.29 -39.49
C ALA A 368 29.56 -25.81 -39.12
N ASP A 369 29.29 -25.52 -37.84
CA ASP A 369 29.06 -24.17 -37.35
C ASP A 369 30.34 -23.37 -37.12
N PHE A 370 31.38 -24.02 -36.59
CA PHE A 370 32.61 -23.34 -36.15
C PHE A 370 33.86 -23.75 -36.95
N GLY A 371 33.79 -24.80 -37.77
CA GLY A 371 34.94 -25.36 -38.49
C GLY A 371 35.92 -26.17 -37.63
N ALA A 372 35.79 -26.10 -36.30
CA ALA A 372 36.62 -26.82 -35.34
C ALA A 372 35.87 -27.01 -34.01
N PRO A 373 36.24 -28.01 -33.18
CA PRO A 373 35.70 -28.16 -31.83
C PRO A 373 36.01 -26.93 -30.96
N GLN A 374 35.02 -26.45 -30.20
CA GLN A 374 35.14 -25.22 -29.41
C GLN A 374 35.48 -25.51 -27.95
N SER A 375 36.49 -24.86 -27.36
CA SER A 375 36.78 -25.00 -25.92
C SER A 375 35.77 -24.29 -25.01
N GLU A 376 34.92 -23.43 -25.58
CA GLU A 376 33.93 -22.63 -24.86
C GLU A 376 32.70 -22.41 -25.73
N LEU A 377 31.50 -22.43 -25.12
CA LEU A 377 30.23 -22.17 -25.80
C LEU A 377 29.45 -21.08 -25.08
N THR A 378 29.05 -20.03 -25.81
CA THR A 378 28.08 -19.05 -25.31
C THR A 378 26.69 -19.46 -25.74
N LEU A 379 25.76 -19.54 -24.80
CA LEU A 379 24.40 -20.02 -25.06
C LEU A 379 23.36 -19.32 -24.18
N SER A 380 22.11 -19.36 -24.66
CA SER A 380 20.92 -19.05 -23.87
C SER A 380 20.02 -20.28 -23.78
N LEU A 381 19.78 -20.75 -22.57
CA LEU A 381 18.99 -21.95 -22.28
C LEU A 381 17.62 -21.58 -21.69
N TYR A 382 16.58 -22.24 -22.18
CA TYR A 382 15.18 -21.99 -21.84
C TYR A 382 14.48 -23.29 -21.44
N GLN A 383 13.65 -23.24 -20.41
CA GLN A 383 12.57 -24.22 -20.24
C GLN A 383 11.35 -23.74 -21.05
N MET A 384 10.68 -24.68 -21.72
CA MET A 384 9.55 -24.39 -22.58
C MET A 384 8.22 -24.54 -21.83
N SER A 385 7.30 -23.64 -22.12
CA SER A 385 5.90 -23.71 -21.72
C SER A 385 5.03 -23.91 -22.95
N ALA A 386 4.07 -24.84 -22.86
CA ALA A 386 3.07 -25.02 -23.91
C ALA A 386 2.17 -23.78 -24.09
N THR A 387 2.02 -22.96 -23.04
CA THR A 387 1.14 -21.79 -23.03
C THR A 387 1.82 -20.55 -23.60
N VAL A 388 3.08 -20.31 -23.23
CA VAL A 388 3.76 -19.03 -23.52
C VAL A 388 5.09 -19.18 -24.27
N GLY A 389 5.49 -20.41 -24.62
CA GLY A 389 6.73 -20.70 -25.31
C GLY A 389 7.95 -20.62 -24.39
N ARG A 390 8.99 -19.91 -24.82
CA ARG A 390 10.26 -19.82 -24.08
C ARG A 390 10.08 -19.11 -22.73
N GLY A 391 10.62 -19.72 -21.67
CA GLY A 391 10.74 -19.10 -20.35
C GLY A 391 11.84 -18.03 -20.27
N PHE A 392 12.26 -17.71 -19.04
CA PHE A 392 13.40 -16.81 -18.85
C PHE A 392 14.72 -17.47 -19.30
N PRO A 393 15.63 -16.73 -19.95
CA PRO A 393 16.91 -17.27 -20.39
C PRO A 393 17.90 -17.45 -19.23
N LEU A 394 18.58 -18.59 -19.21
CA LEU A 394 19.93 -18.66 -18.64
C LEU A 394 20.92 -18.31 -19.76
N THR A 395 21.39 -17.05 -19.80
CA THR A 395 22.48 -16.65 -20.69
C THR A 395 23.82 -16.81 -19.99
N THR A 396 24.70 -17.65 -20.55
CA THR A 396 25.99 -17.95 -19.95
C THR A 396 27.00 -18.43 -21.00
N THR A 397 28.27 -18.36 -20.64
CA THR A 397 29.39 -18.87 -21.40
C THR A 397 29.99 -20.03 -20.62
N LEU A 398 30.00 -21.22 -21.23
CA LEU A 398 30.41 -22.46 -20.59
C LEU A 398 31.75 -22.93 -21.15
N PRO A 399 32.77 -23.15 -20.32
CA PRO A 399 33.94 -23.91 -20.75
C PRO A 399 33.51 -25.36 -21.02
N VAL A 400 34.02 -25.95 -22.10
CA VAL A 400 33.75 -27.35 -22.42
C VAL A 400 34.84 -28.22 -21.82
N GLN A 401 34.45 -29.02 -20.83
CA GLN A 401 35.33 -29.93 -20.08
C GLN A 401 35.64 -31.22 -20.82
#